data_AF-A0A1F9H717-F1
#
_entry.id   AF-A0A1F9H717-F1
#
_cell.length_a   1.000
_cell.length_b   1.000
_cell.length_c   1.000
_cell.angle_alpha   90.00
_cell.angle_beta   90.00
_cell.angle_gamma   90.00
#
_symmetry.space_group_name_H-M   'P 1'
#
loop_
_entity.id
_entity.type
_entity.pdbx_description
1 polymer ?
#
loop_
_entity_poly.entity_id
_entity_poly.type
_entity_poly.pdbx_seq_one_letter_code
_entity_poly.pdbx_strand_id
1 'polypeptide(L)'
;MDVVSVIQDFDDFLFSKNTSFSGIVIGGGALALMGITTRGTKDIDVLKSKLFAYCDRGQDIADCIKMNPSQAELLEALDWVKNQDQNPQWSSHVQKCFAKLALELSYDF
;
A
#
# COMPACT_ATOMS: atom_id res chain seq x y z
N MET A 1 6.04 22.69 8.17
CA MET A 1 5.24 22.49 6.95
C MET A 1 4.04 21.68 7.36
N ASP A 2 2.85 22.17 7.05
CA ASP A 2 1.61 21.47 7.41
C ASP A 2 1.42 20.25 6.49
N VAL A 3 0.94 19.13 7.01
CA VAL A 3 0.78 17.90 6.19
C VAL A 3 -0.22 18.14 5.07
N VAL A 4 -1.27 18.93 5.35
CA VAL A 4 -2.28 19.29 4.34
C VAL A 4 -1.65 20.12 3.22
N SER A 5 -0.76 21.06 3.53
CA SER A 5 -0.08 21.85 2.51
C SER A 5 0.83 21.00 1.62
N VAL A 6 1.48 19.97 2.17
CA VAL A 6 2.30 19.04 1.37
C VAL A 6 1.45 18.25 0.37
N ILE A 7 0.27 17.77 0.80
CA ILE A 7 -0.63 17.03 -0.09
C ILE A 7 -1.11 17.96 -1.23
N GLN A 8 -1.45 19.21 -0.90
CA GLN A 8 -1.85 20.19 -1.92
C GLN A 8 -0.72 20.49 -2.91
N ASP A 9 0.50 20.72 -2.43
CA ASP A 9 1.67 20.96 -3.29
C ASP A 9 1.94 19.75 -4.21
N PHE A 10 1.70 18.52 -3.73
CA PHE A 10 1.84 17.31 -4.52
C PHE A 10 0.75 17.17 -5.59
N ASP A 11 -0.50 17.50 -5.26
CA ASP A 11 -1.60 17.51 -6.22
C ASP A 11 -1.36 18.54 -7.34
N ASP A 12 -0.91 19.75 -6.99
CA ASP A 12 -0.55 20.78 -7.96
C ASP A 12 0.59 20.32 -8.88
N PHE A 13 1.57 19.61 -8.32
CA PHE A 13 2.65 19.01 -9.09
C PHE A 13 2.13 17.95 -10.07
N LEU A 14 1.30 17.01 -9.63
CA LEU A 14 0.73 15.97 -10.50
C LEU A 14 -0.15 16.57 -11.60
N PHE A 15 -0.94 17.59 -11.27
CA PHE A 15 -1.74 18.33 -12.23
C PHE A 15 -0.87 18.96 -13.32
N SER A 16 0.26 19.58 -12.94
CA SER A 16 1.22 20.15 -13.91
C SER A 16 1.84 19.12 -14.86
N LYS A 17 1.80 17.82 -14.49
CA LYS A 17 2.30 16.69 -15.29
C LYS A 17 1.19 15.96 -16.04
N ASN A 18 -0.06 16.39 -15.90
CA ASN A 18 -1.23 15.70 -16.44
C ASN A 18 -1.30 14.24 -15.96
N THR A 19 -0.95 14.01 -14.69
CA THR A 19 -1.00 12.71 -14.02
C THR A 19 -1.84 12.80 -12.74
N SER A 20 -2.17 11.64 -12.17
CA SER A 20 -2.90 11.53 -10.91
C SER A 20 -2.33 10.38 -10.08
N PHE A 21 -2.42 10.49 -8.76
CA PHE A 21 -2.00 9.44 -7.84
C PHE A 21 -3.19 9.00 -6.97
N SER A 22 -3.37 7.70 -6.82
CA SER A 22 -4.34 7.12 -5.88
C SER A 22 -3.63 6.05 -5.06
N GLY A 23 -3.65 6.20 -3.74
CA GLY A 23 -2.97 5.30 -2.82
C GLY A 23 -3.72 5.19 -1.50
N ILE A 24 -3.54 4.07 -0.82
CA ILE A 24 -4.03 3.84 0.54
C ILE A 24 -2.86 4.03 1.48
N VAL A 25 -2.98 5.02 2.37
CA VAL A 25 -2.06 5.27 3.48
C VAL A 25 -2.65 4.64 4.72
N ILE A 26 -1.82 3.93 5.48
CA ILE A 26 -2.25 3.29 6.73
C ILE A 26 -1.34 3.68 7.90
N GLY A 27 -1.66 3.19 9.10
CA GLY A 27 -0.82 3.36 10.29
C GLY A 27 -0.69 4.80 10.77
N GLY A 28 0.47 5.17 11.31
CA GLY A 28 0.71 6.48 11.90
C GLY A 28 0.57 7.64 10.91
N GLY A 29 0.92 7.43 9.64
CA GLY A 29 0.75 8.42 8.57
C GLY A 29 -0.73 8.75 8.32
N ALA A 30 -1.61 7.74 8.33
CA ALA A 30 -3.04 7.94 8.17
C ALA A 30 -3.65 8.74 9.34
N LEU A 31 -3.25 8.42 10.58
CA LEU A 31 -3.70 9.15 11.77
C LEU A 31 -3.25 10.62 11.75
N ALA A 32 -2.04 10.89 11.26
CA ALA A 32 -1.54 12.25 11.09
C ALA A 32 -2.32 13.02 10.01
N LEU A 33 -2.58 12.39 8.85
CA LEU A 33 -3.39 12.97 7.77
C LEU A 33 -4.83 13.29 8.20
N MET A 34 -5.42 12.44 9.06
CA MET A 34 -6.75 12.67 9.63
C MET A 34 -6.76 13.68 10.79
N GLY A 35 -5.62 14.24 11.18
CA GLY A 35 -5.51 15.17 12.32
C GLY A 35 -5.76 14.53 13.69
N ILE A 36 -5.77 13.19 13.77
CA ILE A 36 -6.01 12.44 15.02
C ILE A 36 -4.79 12.53 15.95
N THR A 37 -3.59 12.64 15.38
CA THR A 37 -2.34 12.76 16.15
C THR A 37 -1.40 13.79 15.55
N THR A 38 -0.65 14.45 16.42
CA THR A 38 0.46 15.35 16.05
C THR A 38 1.83 14.67 16.23
N ARG A 39 1.86 13.42 16.72
CA ARG A 39 3.10 12.65 16.85
C ARG A 39 3.57 12.25 15.45
N GLY A 40 4.68 12.85 15.00
CA GLY A 40 5.33 12.46 13.75
C GLY A 40 5.74 10.98 13.75
N THR A 41 5.78 10.39 12.57
CA THR A 41 6.28 9.03 12.33
C THR A 41 7.42 9.09 11.30
N LYS A 42 8.37 8.15 11.38
CA LYS A 42 9.54 8.14 10.46
C LYS A 42 9.26 7.39 9.16
N ASP A 43 8.16 6.66 9.12
CA ASP A 43 7.71 5.72 8.10
C ASP A 43 6.29 6.09 7.64
N ILE A 44 6.09 6.15 6.33
CA ILE A 44 4.76 6.29 5.71
C ILE A 44 4.51 5.02 4.92
N ASP A 45 3.55 4.23 5.35
CA ASP A 45 3.22 2.96 4.73
C ASP A 45 2.13 3.15 3.67
N VAL A 46 2.51 2.92 2.41
CA VAL A 46 1.60 2.87 1.26
C VAL A 46 1.37 1.41 0.89
N LEU A 47 0.12 0.96 1.05
CA LEU A 47 -0.22 -0.47 1.02
C LEU A 47 0.15 -1.16 -0.29
N LYS A 48 -0.32 -0.63 -1.42
CA LYS A 48 -0.14 -1.23 -2.75
C LYS A 48 1.34 -1.40 -3.12
N SER A 49 2.18 -0.40 -2.84
CA SER A 49 3.63 -0.48 -3.11
C SER A 49 4.34 -1.49 -2.22
N LYS A 50 3.94 -1.61 -0.95
CA LYS A 50 4.56 -2.59 -0.05
C LYS A 50 4.17 -4.02 -0.41
N LEU A 51 2.92 -4.25 -0.77
CA LEU A 51 2.43 -5.54 -1.28
C LEU A 51 3.11 -5.94 -2.60
N PHE A 52 3.34 -4.98 -3.50
CA PHE A 52 4.13 -5.21 -4.71
C PHE A 52 5.57 -5.61 -4.37
N ALA A 53 6.26 -4.87 -3.50
CA ALA A 53 7.62 -5.18 -3.10
C ALA A 53 7.73 -6.58 -2.46
N TYR A 54 6.74 -6.96 -1.64
CA TYR A 54 6.65 -8.30 -1.08
C TYR A 54 6.57 -9.39 -2.15
N CYS A 55 5.69 -9.21 -3.15
CA CYS A 55 5.56 -10.15 -4.25
C CYS A 55 6.82 -10.20 -5.12
N ASP A 56 7.41 -9.05 -5.43
CA ASP A 56 8.55 -8.92 -6.35
C ASP A 56 9.83 -9.54 -5.76
N ARG A 57 10.11 -9.22 -4.49
CA ARG A 57 11.36 -9.61 -3.84
C ARG A 57 11.26 -10.92 -3.06
N GLY A 58 10.04 -11.38 -2.75
CA GLY A 58 9.79 -12.55 -1.93
C GLY A 58 10.20 -12.40 -0.45
N GLN A 59 10.57 -11.20 -0.03
CA GLN A 59 10.89 -10.80 1.34
C GLN A 59 9.87 -9.73 1.79
N ASP A 60 9.86 -9.30 3.04
CA ASP A 60 8.95 -8.25 3.56
C ASP A 60 7.54 -8.71 4.04
N ILE A 61 7.23 -10.00 4.08
CA ILE A 61 5.93 -10.48 4.60
C ILE A 61 5.65 -10.00 6.04
N ALA A 62 6.69 -9.96 6.88
CA ALA A 62 6.56 -9.51 8.27
C ALA A 62 6.13 -8.02 8.36
N ASP A 63 6.54 -7.19 7.40
CA ASP A 63 6.11 -5.80 7.34
C ASP A 63 4.67 -5.70 6.87
N CYS A 64 4.26 -6.50 5.87
CA CYS A 64 2.86 -6.58 5.45
C CYS A 64 1.92 -7.05 6.58
N ILE A 65 2.39 -7.95 7.45
CA ILE A 65 1.63 -8.37 8.64
C ILE A 65 1.50 -7.22 9.64
N LYS A 66 2.60 -6.50 9.93
CA LYS A 66 2.58 -5.34 10.84
C LYS A 66 1.69 -4.20 10.35
N MET A 67 1.61 -4.03 9.03
CA MET A 67 0.69 -3.10 8.37
C MET A 67 -0.77 -3.45 8.65
N ASN A 68 -1.07 -4.72 8.96
CA ASN A 68 -2.40 -5.21 9.33
C ASN A 68 -3.52 -4.72 8.38
N PRO A 69 -3.36 -4.85 7.05
CA PRO A 69 -4.40 -4.47 6.11
C PRO A 69 -5.63 -5.36 6.30
N SER A 70 -6.81 -4.80 6.14
CA SER A 70 -8.07 -5.55 6.13
C SER A 70 -8.19 -6.45 4.89
N GLN A 71 -9.07 -7.45 4.95
CA GLN A 71 -9.39 -8.31 3.82
C GLN A 71 -9.87 -7.51 2.59
N ALA A 72 -10.68 -6.47 2.80
CA ALA A 72 -11.16 -5.61 1.72
C ALA A 72 -10.02 -4.86 1.03
N GLU A 73 -9.06 -4.33 1.80
CA GLU A 73 -7.89 -3.65 1.25
C GLU A 73 -6.95 -4.60 0.49
N LEU A 74 -6.82 -5.86 0.95
CA LEU A 74 -6.09 -6.89 0.20
C LEU A 74 -6.78 -7.22 -1.12
N LEU A 75 -8.10 -7.37 -1.13
CA LEU A 75 -8.87 -7.63 -2.35
C LEU A 75 -8.73 -6.47 -3.34
N GLU A 76 -8.82 -5.22 -2.87
CA GLU A 76 -8.65 -4.04 -3.72
C GLU A 76 -7.22 -3.94 -4.29
N ALA A 77 -6.20 -4.29 -3.50
CA ALA A 77 -4.81 -4.24 -3.92
C ALA A 77 -4.42 -5.37 -4.89
N LEU A 78 -5.10 -6.52 -4.83
CA LEU A 78 -4.75 -7.73 -5.59
C LEU A 78 -4.67 -7.45 -7.10
N ASP A 79 -5.71 -6.85 -7.66
CA ASP A 79 -5.76 -6.57 -9.10
C ASP A 79 -4.74 -5.53 -9.52
N TRP A 80 -4.47 -4.54 -8.67
CA TRP A 80 -3.41 -3.57 -8.94
C TRP A 80 -2.04 -4.28 -8.98
N VAL A 81 -1.71 -5.10 -7.99
CA VAL A 81 -0.40 -5.78 -7.91
C VAL A 81 -0.20 -6.77 -9.07
N LYS A 82 -1.24 -7.52 -9.46
CA LYS A 82 -1.20 -8.44 -10.63
C LYS A 82 -0.84 -7.75 -11.94
N ASN A 83 -1.08 -6.45 -12.08
CA ASN A 83 -0.84 -5.70 -13.31
C ASN A 83 0.51 -4.95 -13.33
N GLN A 84 1.35 -5.10 -12.30
CA GLN A 84 2.61 -4.35 -12.19
C GLN A 84 3.79 -4.96 -12.95
N ASP A 85 3.76 -6.25 -13.24
CA ASP A 85 4.86 -6.95 -13.93
C ASP A 85 4.32 -7.75 -15.13
N GLN A 86 5.11 -7.79 -16.22
CA GLN A 86 4.72 -8.40 -17.49
C GLN A 86 5.06 -9.89 -17.58
N ASN A 87 5.67 -10.49 -16.55
CA ASN A 87 5.98 -11.91 -16.52
C ASN A 87 4.68 -12.73 -16.56
N PRO A 88 4.52 -13.69 -17.50
CA PRO A 88 3.31 -14.52 -17.61
C PRO A 88 2.92 -15.27 -16.32
N GLN A 89 3.89 -15.57 -15.45
CA GLN A 89 3.66 -16.26 -14.19
C GLN A 89 3.35 -15.31 -13.02
N TRP A 90 3.52 -14.00 -13.21
CA TRP A 90 3.37 -13.00 -12.15
C TRP A 90 2.02 -13.05 -11.46
N SER A 91 0.92 -13.06 -12.22
CA SER A 91 -0.43 -13.07 -11.64
C SER A 91 -0.67 -14.28 -10.73
N SER A 92 -0.15 -15.46 -11.10
CA SER A 92 -0.24 -16.67 -10.28
C SER A 92 0.66 -16.62 -9.05
N HIS A 93 1.83 -15.99 -9.15
CA HIS A 93 2.74 -15.77 -8.04
C HIS A 93 2.15 -14.80 -7.01
N VAL A 94 1.61 -13.68 -7.48
CA VAL A 94 0.90 -12.69 -6.64
C VAL A 94 -0.24 -13.34 -5.87
N GLN A 95 -1.05 -14.20 -6.50
CA GLN A 95 -2.12 -14.93 -5.79
C GLN A 95 -1.58 -15.79 -4.64
N LYS A 96 -0.46 -16.50 -4.85
CA LYS A 96 0.17 -17.32 -3.79
C LYS A 96 0.70 -16.46 -2.65
N CYS A 97 1.34 -15.33 -2.97
CA CYS A 97 1.80 -14.36 -1.98
C CYS A 97 0.63 -13.80 -1.16
N PHE A 98 -0.45 -13.37 -1.81
CA PHE A 98 -1.63 -12.83 -1.13
C PHE A 98 -2.35 -13.88 -0.28
N ALA A 99 -2.51 -15.10 -0.78
CA ALA A 99 -3.10 -16.19 0.00
C ALA A 99 -2.27 -16.51 1.26
N LYS A 100 -0.93 -16.50 1.14
CA LYS A 100 -0.05 -16.67 2.29
C LYS A 100 -0.21 -15.54 3.30
N LEU A 101 -0.22 -14.28 2.85
CA LEU A 101 -0.40 -13.13 3.73
C LEU A 101 -1.78 -13.13 4.41
N ALA A 102 -2.83 -13.47 3.67
CA ALA A 102 -4.18 -13.57 4.20
C ALA A 102 -4.30 -14.64 5.29
N LEU A 103 -3.64 -15.78 5.12
CA LEU A 103 -3.57 -16.83 6.14
C LEU A 103 -2.92 -16.32 7.43
N GLU A 104 -1.80 -15.60 7.34
CA GLU A 104 -1.11 -15.00 8.49
C GLU A 104 -1.98 -13.93 9.20
N LEU A 105 -2.84 -13.24 8.45
CA LEU A 105 -3.79 -12.26 8.96
C LEU A 105 -5.15 -12.86 9.39
N SER A 106 -5.31 -14.19 9.30
CA SER A 106 -6.53 -14.92 9.63
C SER A 106 -7.76 -14.54 8.77
N TYR A 107 -7.57 -14.31 7.47
CA TYR A 107 -8.63 -14.06 6.51
C TYR A 107 -8.91 -15.29 5.63
N ASP A 108 -10.15 -15.38 5.15
CA ASP A 108 -10.56 -16.33 4.12
C ASP A 108 -10.38 -15.65 2.75
N PHE A 109 -9.47 -16.14 1.91
CA PHE A 109 -8.98 -15.43 0.72
C PHE A 109 -8.81 -16.33 -0.49
#